data_AF-A0A1H2WH36-F1
#
_entry.id   AF-A0A1H2WH36-F1
#
_cell.length_a   1.000
_cell.length_b   1.000
_cell.length_c   1.000
_cell.angle_alpha   90.00
_cell.angle_beta   90.00
_cell.angle_gamma   90.00
#
_symmetry.space_group_name_H-M   'P 1'
#
loop_
_entity.id
_entity.type
_entity.pdbx_description
1 polymer ?
#
loop_
_entity_poly.entity_id
_entity_poly.type
_entity_poly.pdbx_seq_one_letter_code
_entity_poly.pdbx_strand_id
1 'polypeptide(L)'
;MLGFFKKLFSSEKTLKSGTIQVATKRQGGGGVGERSTPFAEELEEWEQQNIETLERMSAEMPGGDYFPLLESLQKSISKKSYAEAAEAAHKSIAPLRDWLKDPRGDGARLQLRVPALQQGGTIMALTGDLEGLEKIRDLVTEFDHLESYRLDAMRHFKSYELFVAIRKLVSSKPGVLQNKVKAELGEDDGRHVSNLISWLEKAGEITREKKGKTYALYISEPSNSSSQTQPAETRMYIPAPRTSKADISPDLETFTDRTFRFVAVDVETANRQHSSICQVGLAMVSPSGDVETVGILIDPEQDFERSNANLHGIDETSVAGAPNFKAVIQSLRPFLERHLLVQHSNFDKQAFKAASKFHGVPELRANWVDSVKIARRAWPELKGNGGHGLANLKTYLGLIFEHHDAEEDARAAAEVVLAAEVATGSDFSELVKSKNQNYPTSVAISGNQSGALYGHVACFTGQLSMSRVEAATIAAGAGITVKTSISKKVTLLVVGDQDLSTLAGHEKSSKHRRAEDLQSEGHEIKILGESEFLSLIKAE
;
A
#
# COMPACT_ATOMS: atom_id res chain seq x y z
N MET A 1 14.95 -15.76 15.84
CA MET A 1 15.62 -14.70 15.04
C MET A 1 15.22 -14.77 13.56
N LEU A 2 15.70 -15.71 12.73
CA LEU A 2 15.41 -15.74 11.27
C LEU A 2 13.92 -15.72 10.85
N GLY A 3 13.02 -16.34 11.62
CA GLY A 3 11.59 -16.40 11.29
C GLY A 3 10.81 -15.10 11.56
N PHE A 4 11.33 -14.22 12.42
CA PHE A 4 10.71 -12.93 12.77
C PHE A 4 11.01 -11.88 11.69
N PHE A 5 12.24 -11.84 11.19
CA PHE A 5 12.66 -10.96 10.10
C PHE A 5 11.94 -11.25 8.77
N LYS A 6 11.61 -12.53 8.52
CA LYS A 6 10.80 -12.92 7.36
C LYS A 6 9.35 -12.41 7.42
N LYS A 7 8.85 -12.03 8.60
CA LYS A 7 7.46 -11.57 8.80
C LYS A 7 7.34 -10.05 8.82
N LEU A 8 8.37 -9.33 9.25
CA LEU A 8 8.43 -7.87 9.17
C LEU A 8 8.69 -7.35 7.74
N PHE A 9 9.38 -8.14 6.89
CA PHE A 9 9.89 -7.66 5.60
C PHE A 9 9.52 -8.51 4.37
N SER A 10 8.55 -9.43 4.45
CA SER A 10 8.11 -10.16 3.25
C SER A 10 7.13 -9.34 2.42
N SER A 11 7.69 -8.50 1.54
CA SER A 11 7.12 -8.28 0.22
C SER A 11 7.93 -9.10 -0.78
N GLU A 12 7.67 -10.40 -0.93
CA GLU A 12 7.99 -11.04 -2.20
C GLU A 12 7.24 -12.34 -2.48
N LYS A 13 7.03 -12.53 -3.78
CA LYS A 13 6.22 -13.54 -4.44
C LYS A 13 6.58 -14.94 -3.96
N THR A 14 5.52 -15.72 -3.78
CA THR A 14 5.54 -17.17 -3.75
C THR A 14 6.26 -17.74 -4.99
N LEU A 15 7.54 -18.06 -4.85
CA LEU A 15 8.15 -19.14 -5.62
C LEU A 15 7.58 -20.45 -5.05
N LYS A 16 6.75 -21.10 -5.87
CA LYS A 16 6.17 -22.41 -5.58
C LYS A 16 7.30 -23.40 -5.30
N SER A 17 7.42 -23.86 -4.05
CA SER A 17 8.20 -25.05 -3.74
C SER A 17 7.46 -26.27 -4.30
N GLY A 18 7.90 -26.76 -5.45
CA GLY A 18 7.54 -28.08 -5.94
C GLY A 18 8.15 -29.13 -5.01
N THR A 19 7.28 -29.87 -4.34
CA THR A 19 7.61 -31.07 -3.58
C THR A 19 8.38 -32.06 -4.45
N ILE A 20 9.60 -32.44 -4.06
CA ILE A 20 10.17 -33.73 -4.44
C ILE A 20 10.59 -34.46 -3.17
N GLN A 21 9.98 -35.62 -3.00
CA GLN A 21 10.11 -36.53 -1.88
C GLN A 21 11.55 -37.02 -1.71
N VAL A 22 11.99 -37.05 -0.47
CA VAL A 22 13.17 -37.81 -0.05
C VAL A 22 12.82 -39.29 -0.15
N ALA A 23 13.40 -39.99 -1.12
CA ALA A 23 13.44 -41.45 -1.18
C ALA A 23 14.89 -41.91 -1.15
N THR A 24 15.29 -42.45 -0.01
CA THR A 24 16.57 -43.14 0.21
C THR A 24 16.65 -44.42 -0.62
N LYS A 25 17.73 -44.59 -1.40
CA LYS A 25 18.35 -45.92 -1.59
C LYS A 25 19.81 -45.81 -2.06
N ARG A 26 20.67 -46.55 -1.37
CA ARG A 26 22.12 -46.75 -1.59
C ARG A 26 22.42 -47.39 -2.96
N GLN A 27 23.50 -46.99 -3.63
CA GLN A 27 24.74 -47.76 -3.85
C GLN A 27 25.60 -47.15 -4.98
N GLY A 28 26.92 -47.06 -4.75
CA GLY A 28 27.93 -47.41 -5.76
C GLY A 28 28.66 -46.29 -6.52
N GLY A 29 29.82 -45.86 -5.97
CA GLY A 29 31.11 -45.84 -6.66
C GLY A 29 31.40 -44.85 -7.80
N GLY A 30 32.52 -44.12 -7.67
CA GLY A 30 33.27 -43.55 -8.80
C GLY A 30 33.52 -42.05 -8.65
N GLY A 31 34.77 -41.68 -8.36
CA GLY A 31 35.18 -40.30 -8.08
C GLY A 31 35.17 -39.38 -9.30
N VAL A 32 35.04 -38.08 -9.05
CA VAL A 32 35.35 -36.98 -9.97
C VAL A 32 35.76 -35.76 -9.14
N GLY A 33 36.78 -35.04 -9.62
CA GLY A 33 37.40 -33.90 -8.96
C GLY A 33 36.47 -32.72 -8.66
N GLU A 34 36.96 -31.88 -7.75
CA GLU A 34 36.37 -30.62 -7.32
C GLU A 34 36.03 -29.74 -8.53
N ARG A 35 34.74 -29.70 -8.87
CA ARG A 35 34.12 -28.55 -9.51
C ARG A 35 33.25 -27.91 -8.44
N SER A 36 33.58 -26.68 -8.07
CA SER A 36 32.68 -25.80 -7.32
C SER A 36 31.32 -25.83 -8.03
N THR A 37 30.28 -26.19 -7.30
CA THR A 37 28.91 -26.12 -7.82
C THR A 37 28.51 -24.65 -7.96
N PRO A 38 27.74 -24.24 -8.98
CA PRO A 38 27.21 -22.87 -9.13
C PRO A 38 26.49 -22.36 -7.87
N PHE A 39 25.99 -23.30 -7.05
CA PHE A 39 25.36 -23.02 -5.77
C PHE A 39 26.31 -22.46 -4.70
N ALA A 40 27.61 -22.74 -4.76
CA ALA A 40 28.59 -22.25 -3.78
C ALA A 40 29.00 -20.81 -4.08
N GLU A 41 29.17 -20.46 -5.36
CA GLU A 41 29.39 -19.09 -5.82
C GLU A 41 28.15 -18.22 -5.61
N GLU A 42 26.94 -18.75 -5.87
CA GLU A 42 25.67 -18.06 -5.53
C GLU A 42 25.46 -17.91 -4.01
N LEU A 43 25.92 -18.85 -3.19
CA LEU A 43 25.86 -18.74 -1.72
C LEU A 43 26.87 -17.71 -1.21
N GLU A 44 28.09 -17.68 -1.75
CA GLU A 44 29.12 -16.70 -1.40
C GLU A 44 28.74 -15.28 -1.85
N GLU A 45 28.13 -15.12 -3.03
CA GLU A 45 27.56 -13.83 -3.47
C GLU A 45 26.36 -13.41 -2.62
N TRP A 46 25.50 -14.35 -2.21
CA TRP A 46 24.39 -14.10 -1.28
C TRP A 46 24.89 -13.77 0.13
N GLU A 47 25.93 -14.45 0.62
CA GLU A 47 26.56 -14.17 1.90
C GLU A 47 27.26 -12.80 1.85
N GLN A 48 28.03 -12.47 0.81
CA GLN A 48 28.63 -11.15 0.64
C GLN A 48 27.60 -10.01 0.56
N GLN A 49 26.46 -10.21 -0.12
CA GLN A 49 25.38 -9.22 -0.15
C GLN A 49 24.61 -9.09 1.18
N ASN A 50 24.61 -10.13 2.03
CA ASN A 50 23.89 -10.14 3.30
C ASN A 50 24.77 -9.94 4.54
N ILE A 51 26.10 -10.03 4.42
CA ILE A 51 27.05 -9.81 5.52
C ILE A 51 26.86 -8.42 6.12
N GLU A 52 26.75 -7.36 5.31
CA GLU A 52 26.52 -6.01 5.84
C GLU A 52 25.18 -5.87 6.58
N THR A 53 24.14 -6.62 6.17
CA THR A 53 22.82 -6.62 6.83
C THR A 53 22.86 -7.41 8.13
N LEU A 54 23.58 -8.53 8.15
CA LEU A 54 23.78 -9.37 9.33
C LEU A 54 24.71 -8.72 10.37
N GLU A 55 25.75 -8.00 9.93
CA GLU A 55 26.66 -7.23 10.79
C GLU A 55 25.95 -6.03 11.44
N ARG A 56 25.07 -5.33 10.70
CA ARG A 56 24.23 -4.24 11.23
C ARG A 56 23.19 -4.71 12.26
N MET A 57 22.90 -6.01 12.29
CA MET A 57 21.99 -6.66 13.24
C MET A 57 22.74 -7.46 14.32
N SER A 58 24.07 -7.35 14.36
CA SER A 58 24.90 -8.03 15.35
C SER A 58 24.57 -7.54 16.77
N ALA A 59 24.54 -8.47 17.72
CA ALA A 59 24.45 -8.16 19.15
C ALA A 59 25.67 -7.35 19.66
N GLU A 60 26.70 -7.21 18.82
CA GLU A 60 27.89 -6.39 19.06
C GLU A 60 27.69 -4.89 18.75
N MET A 61 26.56 -4.51 18.13
CA MET A 61 26.20 -3.10 17.91
C MET A 61 25.75 -2.43 19.23
N PRO A 62 26.03 -1.13 19.44
CA PRO A 62 25.64 -0.41 20.66
C PRO A 62 24.14 -0.47 21.01
N GLY A 63 23.28 -0.72 20.02
CA GLY A 63 21.83 -0.88 20.17
C GLY A 63 21.31 -2.32 20.17
N GLY A 64 22.16 -3.33 20.38
CA GLY A 64 21.75 -4.75 20.31
C GLY A 64 20.52 -5.09 21.18
N ASP A 65 20.40 -4.46 22.34
CA ASP A 65 19.28 -4.63 23.28
C ASP A 65 17.97 -3.95 22.82
N TYR A 66 18.02 -3.07 21.83
CA TYR A 66 16.83 -2.40 21.27
C TYR A 66 15.82 -3.40 20.71
N PHE A 67 16.28 -4.38 19.93
CA PHE A 67 15.39 -5.32 19.23
C PHE A 67 14.66 -6.29 20.18
N PRO A 68 15.32 -6.91 21.19
CA PRO A 68 14.62 -7.66 22.23
C PRO A 68 13.58 -6.84 22.99
N LEU A 69 13.87 -5.56 23.30
CA LEU A 69 12.92 -4.67 23.97
C LEU A 69 11.71 -4.35 23.09
N LEU A 70 11.92 -4.20 21.78
CA LEU A 70 10.83 -4.02 20.82
C LEU A 70 9.93 -5.26 20.71
N GLU A 71 10.51 -6.46 20.74
CA GLU A 71 9.75 -7.72 20.81
C GLU A 71 8.95 -7.80 22.11
N SER A 72 9.56 -7.42 23.24
CA SER A 72 8.89 -7.36 24.54
C SER A 72 7.70 -6.39 24.52
N LEU A 73 7.88 -5.19 23.97
CA LEU A 73 6.82 -4.20 23.77
C LEU A 73 5.62 -4.81 23.03
N GLN A 74 5.86 -5.40 21.85
CA GLN A 74 4.80 -5.98 21.03
C GLN A 74 4.09 -7.15 21.72
N LYS A 75 4.85 -7.98 22.42
CA LYS A 75 4.31 -9.11 23.18
C LYS A 75 3.44 -8.63 24.34
N SER A 76 3.86 -7.62 25.10
CA SER A 76 3.08 -7.06 26.21
C SER A 76 1.81 -6.36 25.71
N ILE A 77 1.87 -5.65 24.57
CA ILE A 77 0.67 -5.11 23.90
C ILE A 77 -0.32 -6.22 23.55
N SER A 78 0.16 -7.31 22.95
CA SER A 78 -0.70 -8.44 22.55
C SER A 78 -1.41 -9.11 23.74
N LYS A 79 -0.81 -9.01 24.94
CA LYS A 79 -1.36 -9.52 26.20
C LYS A 79 -2.21 -8.50 26.96
N LYS A 80 -2.34 -7.26 26.46
CA LYS A 80 -2.92 -6.11 27.18
C LYS A 80 -2.20 -5.76 28.49
N SER A 81 -0.93 -6.15 28.63
CA SER A 81 -0.07 -5.77 29.75
C SER A 81 0.52 -4.38 29.48
N TYR A 82 -0.28 -3.32 29.58
CA TYR A 82 0.15 -1.98 29.17
C TYR A 82 1.26 -1.38 30.03
N ALA A 83 1.32 -1.71 31.33
CA ALA A 83 2.43 -1.32 32.19
C ALA A 83 3.77 -1.95 31.73
N GLU A 84 3.78 -3.25 31.43
CA GLU A 84 4.97 -3.93 30.90
C GLU A 84 5.33 -3.42 29.49
N ALA A 85 4.33 -3.07 28.69
CA ALA A 85 4.55 -2.47 27.37
C ALA A 85 5.18 -1.07 27.49
N ALA A 86 4.69 -0.21 28.39
CA ALA A 86 5.29 1.09 28.67
C ALA A 86 6.75 0.93 29.09
N GLU A 87 7.02 0.03 30.03
CA GLU A 87 8.38 -0.23 30.53
C GLU A 87 9.31 -0.72 29.41
N ALA A 88 8.85 -1.63 28.55
CA ALA A 88 9.63 -2.10 27.41
C ALA A 88 9.92 -0.99 26.39
N ALA A 89 8.92 -0.15 26.09
CA ALA A 89 9.11 1.00 25.21
C ALA A 89 10.09 2.01 25.83
N HIS A 90 9.97 2.30 27.13
CA HIS A 90 10.81 3.26 27.84
C HIS A 90 12.26 2.82 27.85
N LYS A 91 12.51 1.56 28.21
CA LYS A 91 13.85 0.98 28.21
C LYS A 91 14.46 0.95 26.82
N SER A 92 13.67 0.86 25.75
CA SER A 92 14.18 0.83 24.38
C SER A 92 14.77 2.16 23.90
N ILE A 93 14.46 3.28 24.56
CA ILE A 93 14.90 4.62 24.13
C ILE A 93 16.42 4.78 24.25
N ALA A 94 17.04 4.28 25.32
CA ALA A 94 18.49 4.42 25.52
C ALA A 94 19.30 3.59 24.51
N PRO A 95 19.02 2.28 24.32
CA PRO A 95 19.67 1.50 23.26
C PRO A 95 19.41 2.05 21.86
N LEU A 96 18.21 2.62 21.60
CA LEU A 96 17.93 3.31 20.35
C LEU A 96 18.84 4.54 20.18
N ARG A 97 19.01 5.35 21.23
CA ARG A 97 19.92 6.50 21.22
C ARG A 97 21.35 6.09 20.90
N ASP A 98 21.84 5.04 21.55
CA ASP A 98 23.19 4.53 21.34
C ASP A 98 23.37 3.99 19.91
N TRP A 99 22.33 3.35 19.36
CA TRP A 99 22.28 2.92 17.97
C TRP A 99 22.37 4.09 16.99
N LEU A 100 21.59 5.15 17.20
CA LEU A 100 21.56 6.34 16.33
C LEU A 100 22.85 7.18 16.38
N LYS A 101 23.70 6.98 17.40
CA LYS A 101 25.02 7.62 17.51
C LYS A 101 26.11 6.90 16.73
N ASP A 102 25.93 5.62 16.41
CA ASP A 102 26.90 4.85 15.66
C ASP A 102 26.88 5.29 14.18
N PRO A 103 28.03 5.67 13.57
CA PRO A 103 28.08 6.04 12.15
C PRO A 103 27.63 4.92 11.19
N ARG A 104 27.66 3.65 11.63
CA ARG A 104 27.12 2.48 10.92
C ARG A 104 25.62 2.28 11.18
N GLY A 105 25.10 2.86 12.27
CA GLY A 105 23.68 3.09 12.52
C GLY A 105 23.22 4.31 11.74
N ASP A 106 23.40 4.30 10.41
CA ASP A 106 23.12 5.47 9.60
C ASP A 106 21.61 5.77 9.52
N GLY A 107 21.28 7.06 9.64
CA GLY A 107 19.92 7.60 9.52
C GLY A 107 19.29 7.47 8.14
N ALA A 108 19.87 6.68 7.21
CA ALA A 108 19.33 6.48 5.86
C ALA A 108 18.57 5.15 5.69
N ARG A 109 18.53 4.26 6.70
CA ARG A 109 17.76 3.00 6.63
C ARG A 109 16.98 2.60 7.88
N LEU A 110 16.28 3.57 8.47
CA LEU A 110 14.96 3.28 9.05
C LEU A 110 13.92 3.47 7.94
N GLN A 111 13.64 2.41 7.18
CA GLN A 111 12.38 2.36 6.42
C GLN A 111 11.22 2.32 7.43
N LEU A 112 10.80 3.50 7.86
CA LEU A 112 9.47 3.87 8.36
C LEU A 112 8.83 2.88 9.34
N ARG A 113 9.20 3.01 10.62
CA ARG A 113 8.38 2.94 11.85
C ARG A 113 9.28 2.62 13.04
N VAL A 114 9.28 3.47 14.05
CA VAL A 114 9.93 3.22 15.34
C VAL A 114 8.81 3.07 16.38
N PRO A 115 8.31 1.85 16.64
CA PRO A 115 7.09 1.67 17.42
C PRO A 115 7.18 2.23 18.84
N ALA A 116 8.37 2.30 19.42
CA ALA A 116 8.62 2.94 20.71
C ALA A 116 8.29 4.44 20.71
N LEU A 117 8.56 5.16 19.61
CA LEU A 117 8.28 6.60 19.46
C LEU A 117 6.83 6.90 19.06
N GLN A 118 6.08 5.89 18.61
CA GLN A 118 4.67 6.03 18.21
C GLN A 118 3.74 5.37 19.23
N GLN A 119 3.39 4.09 19.02
CA GLN A 119 2.49 3.35 19.90
C GLN A 119 3.03 3.26 21.33
N GLY A 120 4.35 3.13 21.49
CA GLY A 120 5.03 3.15 22.78
C GLY A 120 4.80 4.46 23.54
N GLY A 121 4.92 5.61 22.87
CA GLY A 121 4.64 6.92 23.48
C GLY A 121 3.19 7.07 23.93
N THR A 122 2.22 6.60 23.15
CA THR A 122 0.81 6.61 23.58
C THR A 122 0.55 5.69 24.78
N ILE A 123 1.23 4.54 24.83
CA ILE A 123 1.15 3.63 25.98
C ILE A 123 1.82 4.23 27.23
N MET A 124 2.95 4.92 27.09
CA MET A 124 3.57 5.68 28.18
C MET A 124 2.62 6.77 28.69
N ALA A 125 1.97 7.51 27.78
CA ALA A 125 0.97 8.51 28.13
C ALA A 125 -0.22 7.90 28.89
N LEU A 126 -0.70 6.73 28.45
CA LEU A 126 -1.75 5.97 29.12
C LEU A 126 -1.31 5.58 30.54
N THR A 127 -0.13 4.99 30.71
CA THR A 127 0.34 4.50 32.01
C THR A 127 0.90 5.59 32.92
N GLY A 128 1.02 6.82 32.42
CA GLY A 128 1.52 7.98 33.16
C GLY A 128 3.04 8.05 33.27
N ASP A 129 3.77 7.42 32.35
CA ASP A 129 5.23 7.45 32.28
C ASP A 129 5.72 8.74 31.62
N LEU A 130 5.69 9.84 32.39
CA LEU A 130 6.16 11.15 31.95
C LEU A 130 7.66 11.15 31.64
N GLU A 131 8.47 10.40 32.39
CA GLU A 131 9.91 10.31 32.17
C GLU A 131 10.22 9.68 30.80
N GLY A 132 9.47 8.64 30.41
CA GLY A 132 9.54 8.05 29.08
C GLY A 132 9.19 9.05 27.98
N LEU A 133 8.12 9.84 28.15
CA LEU A 133 7.73 10.87 27.19
C LEU A 133 8.78 11.97 27.03
N GLU A 134 9.39 12.41 28.12
CA GLU A 134 10.50 13.38 28.08
C GLU A 134 11.70 12.81 27.33
N LYS A 135 12.06 11.53 27.58
CA LYS A 135 13.14 10.87 26.84
C LYS A 135 12.85 10.75 25.34
N ILE A 136 11.58 10.51 24.95
CA ILE A 136 11.17 10.53 23.53
C ILE A 136 11.39 11.93 22.94
N ARG A 137 10.87 12.98 23.58
CA ARG A 137 11.03 14.37 23.13
C ARG A 137 12.51 14.74 22.97
N ASP A 138 13.32 14.42 23.96
CA ASP A 138 14.75 14.73 23.94
C ASP A 138 15.45 13.97 22.80
N LEU A 139 15.11 12.69 22.59
CA LEU A 139 15.66 11.90 21.48
C LEU A 139 15.30 12.48 20.10
N VAL A 140 14.03 12.77 19.84
CA VAL A 140 13.60 13.29 18.52
C VAL A 140 14.09 14.72 18.25
N THR A 141 14.50 15.43 19.30
CA THR A 141 15.14 16.74 19.20
C THR A 141 16.65 16.61 18.97
N GLU A 142 17.30 15.61 19.57
CA GLU A 142 18.74 15.35 19.46
C GLU A 142 19.16 14.91 18.04
N PHE A 143 18.28 14.24 17.28
CA PHE A 143 18.60 13.68 15.97
C PHE A 143 17.71 14.23 14.83
N ASP A 144 18.32 14.90 13.85
CA ASP A 144 17.60 15.52 12.71
C ASP A 144 16.79 14.53 11.87
N HIS A 145 17.30 13.31 11.69
CA HIS A 145 16.59 12.27 10.92
C HIS A 145 15.34 11.72 11.63
N LEU A 146 15.07 12.14 12.88
CA LEU A 146 13.83 11.84 13.61
C LEU A 146 12.81 12.98 13.55
N GLU A 147 13.01 14.01 12.72
CA GLU A 147 12.09 15.15 12.53
C GLU A 147 10.61 14.72 12.45
N SER A 148 10.33 13.66 11.68
CA SER A 148 8.97 13.17 11.45
C SER A 148 8.24 12.74 12.73
N TYR A 149 8.96 12.41 13.80
CA TYR A 149 8.40 11.98 15.09
C TYR A 149 8.22 13.13 16.10
N ARG A 150 8.62 14.37 15.77
CA ARG A 150 8.50 15.49 16.71
C ARG A 150 7.04 15.84 17.01
N LEU A 151 6.18 15.81 16.00
CA LEU A 151 4.73 15.99 16.18
C LEU A 151 4.12 14.85 17.01
N ASP A 152 4.55 13.60 16.79
CA ASP A 152 4.13 12.45 17.61
C ASP A 152 4.52 12.67 19.08
N ALA A 153 5.77 13.11 19.34
CA ALA A 153 6.24 13.39 20.70
C ALA A 153 5.37 14.43 21.41
N MET A 154 5.03 15.54 20.74
CA MET A 154 4.12 16.56 21.28
C MET A 154 2.71 15.99 21.52
N ARG A 155 2.21 15.18 20.59
CA ARG A 155 0.89 14.53 20.70
C ARG A 155 0.81 13.58 21.89
N HIS A 156 1.91 12.91 22.28
CA HIS A 156 1.91 12.03 23.46
C HIS A 156 1.74 12.81 24.77
N PHE A 157 2.34 14.00 24.90
CA PHE A 157 2.10 14.86 26.08
C PHE A 157 0.64 15.31 26.14
N LYS A 158 0.06 15.71 25.00
CA LYS A 158 -1.37 16.04 24.95
C LYS A 158 -2.24 14.83 25.29
N SER A 159 -1.87 13.65 24.81
CA SER A 159 -2.56 12.40 25.13
C SER A 159 -2.51 12.09 26.63
N TYR A 160 -1.36 12.33 27.28
CA TYR A 160 -1.21 12.17 28.73
C TYR A 160 -2.16 13.08 29.50
N GLU A 161 -2.19 14.38 29.17
CA GLU A 161 -3.12 15.34 29.78
C GLU A 161 -4.57 14.91 29.61
N LEU A 162 -4.92 14.45 28.40
CA LEU A 162 -6.26 13.99 28.08
C LEU A 162 -6.62 12.70 28.82
N PHE A 163 -5.72 11.73 28.95
CA PHE A 163 -5.97 10.53 29.74
C PHE A 163 -6.29 10.90 31.20
N VAL A 164 -5.52 11.81 31.81
CA VAL A 164 -5.78 12.32 33.16
C VAL A 164 -7.14 13.02 33.23
N ALA A 165 -7.44 13.88 32.26
CA ALA A 165 -8.68 14.65 32.22
C ALA A 165 -9.92 13.75 32.02
N ILE A 166 -9.84 12.76 31.12
CA ILE A 166 -10.90 11.77 30.87
C ILE A 166 -11.16 10.94 32.13
N ARG A 167 -10.12 10.41 32.79
CA ARG A 167 -10.26 9.67 34.06
C ARG A 167 -10.98 10.50 35.11
N LYS A 168 -10.56 11.76 35.28
CA LYS A 168 -11.18 12.70 36.23
C LYS A 168 -12.64 13.00 35.88
N LEU A 169 -12.95 13.20 34.59
CA LEU A 169 -14.32 13.47 34.13
C LEU A 169 -15.21 12.25 34.38
N VAL A 170 -14.80 11.05 33.97
CA VAL A 170 -15.59 9.83 34.15
C VAL A 170 -15.78 9.49 35.64
N SER A 171 -14.76 9.74 36.47
CA SER A 171 -14.84 9.58 37.93
C SER A 171 -15.79 10.58 38.59
N SER A 172 -15.76 11.86 38.17
CA SER A 172 -16.62 12.91 38.74
C SER A 172 -18.04 12.93 38.18
N LYS A 173 -18.23 12.38 36.97
CA LYS A 173 -19.52 12.30 36.28
C LYS A 173 -19.74 10.89 35.70
N PRO A 174 -19.97 9.87 36.56
CA PRO A 174 -20.26 8.51 36.08
C PRO A 174 -21.48 8.51 35.16
N GLY A 175 -21.36 7.82 34.02
CA GLY A 175 -22.38 7.78 32.98
C GLY A 175 -22.31 8.94 31.97
N VAL A 176 -21.26 9.78 31.99
CA VAL A 176 -21.02 10.78 30.94
C VAL A 176 -21.02 10.13 29.57
N LEU A 177 -21.68 10.75 28.59
CA LEU A 177 -21.78 10.21 27.24
C LEU A 177 -20.50 10.48 26.45
N GLN A 178 -19.94 9.48 25.79
CA GLN A 178 -18.69 9.57 25.02
C GLN A 178 -18.70 10.73 24.02
N ASN A 179 -19.81 10.92 23.27
CA ASN A 179 -19.94 12.01 22.31
C ASN A 179 -20.00 13.43 22.93
N LYS A 180 -20.15 13.53 24.25
CA LYS A 180 -20.10 14.79 25.01
C LYS A 180 -18.75 15.04 25.66
N VAL A 181 -17.89 14.03 25.79
CA VAL A 181 -16.59 14.16 26.49
C VAL A 181 -15.74 15.28 25.90
N LYS A 182 -15.65 15.40 24.57
CA LYS A 182 -14.86 16.49 23.95
C LYS A 182 -15.33 17.88 24.38
N ALA A 183 -16.65 18.09 24.45
CA ALA A 183 -17.22 19.38 24.84
C ALA A 183 -17.04 19.65 26.35
N GLU A 184 -17.12 18.60 27.17
CA GLU A 184 -16.89 18.69 28.62
C GLU A 184 -15.42 18.99 28.96
N LEU A 185 -14.49 18.53 28.11
CA LEU A 185 -13.05 18.78 28.26
C LEU A 185 -12.57 20.06 27.56
N GLY A 186 -13.42 20.72 26.76
CA GLY A 186 -13.02 21.88 25.95
C GLY A 186 -12.06 21.52 24.82
N GLU A 187 -12.18 20.32 24.26
CA GLU A 187 -11.33 19.79 23.20
C GLU A 187 -12.04 19.80 21.85
N ASP A 188 -11.33 20.26 20.82
CA ASP A 188 -11.87 20.34 19.44
C ASP A 188 -11.79 18.99 18.72
N ASP A 189 -10.75 18.21 19.00
CA ASP A 189 -10.48 16.91 18.37
C ASP A 189 -11.26 15.76 19.03
N GLY A 190 -12.51 15.61 18.60
CA GLY A 190 -13.40 14.55 19.09
C GLY A 190 -12.96 13.13 18.75
N ARG A 191 -12.20 12.96 17.66
CA ARG A 191 -11.71 11.65 17.21
C ARG A 191 -10.58 11.18 18.10
N HIS A 192 -9.62 12.04 18.38
CA HIS A 192 -8.55 11.77 19.33
C HIS A 192 -9.09 11.42 20.72
N VAL A 193 -10.02 12.23 21.26
CA VAL A 193 -10.67 11.94 22.55
C VAL A 193 -11.34 10.56 22.56
N SER A 194 -12.03 10.20 21.48
CA SER A 194 -12.66 8.88 21.35
C SER A 194 -11.64 7.74 21.28
N ASN A 195 -10.51 7.95 20.60
CA ASN A 195 -9.42 6.97 20.54
C ASN A 195 -8.81 6.72 21.92
N LEU A 196 -8.58 7.77 22.73
CA LEU A 196 -8.05 7.61 24.09
C LEU A 196 -9.05 6.89 25.01
N ILE A 197 -10.35 7.14 24.86
CA ILE A 197 -11.40 6.39 25.57
C ILE A 197 -11.33 4.89 25.22
N SER A 198 -11.09 4.53 23.96
CA SER A 198 -10.87 3.13 23.56
C SER A 198 -9.65 2.53 24.25
N TRP A 199 -8.56 3.29 24.39
CA TRP A 199 -7.36 2.84 25.11
C TRP A 199 -7.62 2.59 26.60
N LEU A 200 -8.33 3.49 27.27
CA LEU A 200 -8.73 3.31 28.67
C LEU A 200 -9.63 2.07 28.86
N GLU A 201 -10.54 1.81 27.93
CA GLU A 201 -11.38 0.60 27.98
C GLU A 201 -10.54 -0.65 27.77
N LYS A 202 -9.62 -0.65 26.79
CA LYS A 202 -8.72 -1.77 26.54
C LYS A 202 -7.82 -2.06 27.75
N ALA A 203 -7.39 -1.02 28.45
CA ALA A 203 -6.63 -1.10 29.71
C ALA A 203 -7.47 -1.59 30.89
N GLY A 204 -8.79 -1.72 30.71
CA GLY A 204 -9.70 -2.11 31.77
C GLY A 204 -9.96 -1.01 32.80
N GLU A 205 -9.60 0.24 32.53
CA GLU A 205 -9.77 1.37 33.45
C GLU A 205 -11.16 1.98 33.39
N ILE A 206 -11.83 1.86 32.24
CA ILE A 206 -13.22 2.29 32.07
C ILE A 206 -14.07 1.21 31.40
N THR A 207 -15.37 1.26 31.65
CA THR A 207 -16.37 0.45 30.94
C THR A 207 -17.31 1.35 30.14
N ARG A 208 -17.83 0.82 29.04
CA ARG A 208 -18.78 1.49 28.15
C ARG A 208 -20.11 0.77 28.16
N GLU A 209 -21.17 1.46 28.56
CA GLU A 209 -22.55 0.96 28.49
C GLU A 209 -23.29 1.65 27.33
N LYS A 210 -23.89 0.89 26.42
CA LYS A 210 -24.59 1.46 25.27
C LYS A 210 -25.81 2.28 25.73
N LYS A 211 -25.87 3.56 25.35
CA LYS A 211 -27.02 4.46 25.56
C LYS A 211 -27.38 5.12 24.23
N GLY A 212 -28.40 4.58 23.56
CA GLY A 212 -28.83 5.08 22.24
C GLY A 212 -27.73 4.91 21.18
N LYS A 213 -27.34 6.01 20.52
CA LYS A 213 -26.28 6.06 19.50
C LYS A 213 -24.86 6.26 20.06
N THR A 214 -24.69 6.27 21.38
CA THR A 214 -23.38 6.49 22.03
C THR A 214 -23.22 5.60 23.27
N TYR A 215 -22.15 5.81 24.03
CA TYR A 215 -21.82 5.04 25.22
C TYR A 215 -21.77 5.95 26.45
N ALA A 216 -22.38 5.50 27.54
CA ALA A 216 -22.14 6.05 28.87
C ALA A 216 -20.87 5.41 29.45
N LEU A 217 -20.00 6.24 30.02
CA LEU A 217 -18.68 5.83 30.51
C LEU A 217 -18.69 5.71 32.04
N TYR A 218 -18.04 4.66 32.56
CA TYR A 218 -17.85 4.45 34.00
C TYR A 218 -16.42 4.03 34.31
N ILE A 219 -15.90 4.38 35.48
CA ILE A 219 -14.63 3.82 35.96
C ILE A 219 -14.84 2.34 36.28
N SER A 220 -13.92 1.49 35.83
CA SER A 220 -13.90 0.08 36.21
C SER A 220 -13.48 -0.06 37.68
N GLU A 221 -14.21 -0.85 38.46
CA GLU A 221 -13.71 -1.20 39.79
C GLU A 221 -12.49 -2.13 39.69
N PRO A 222 -11.47 -1.96 40.55
CA PRO A 222 -10.32 -2.85 40.56
C PRO A 222 -10.79 -4.26 40.96
N SER A 223 -10.71 -5.20 40.02
CA SER A 223 -10.92 -6.61 40.32
C SER A 223 -9.83 -7.10 41.27
N ASN A 224 -10.19 -7.36 42.53
CA ASN A 224 -9.37 -8.20 43.40
C ASN A 224 -9.15 -9.56 42.71
N SER A 225 -7.88 -9.95 42.58
CA SER A 225 -7.42 -11.09 41.79
C SER A 225 -7.97 -12.44 42.27
N SER A 226 -7.95 -13.42 41.35
CA SER A 226 -8.05 -14.89 41.54
C SER A 226 -9.45 -15.50 41.63
N SER A 227 -9.87 -16.21 40.57
CA SER A 227 -10.26 -17.63 40.62
C SER A 227 -10.91 -18.11 39.31
N GLN A 228 -10.37 -19.24 38.83
CA GLN A 228 -11.06 -20.36 38.18
C GLN A 228 -11.79 -20.14 36.84
N THR A 229 -11.14 -20.68 35.81
CA THR A 229 -11.74 -21.32 34.63
C THR A 229 -12.97 -22.17 34.94
N GLN A 230 -14.04 -21.99 34.16
CA GLN A 230 -14.88 -23.08 33.61
C GLN A 230 -15.52 -22.66 32.26
N PRO A 231 -15.77 -23.60 31.33
CA PRO A 231 -16.04 -23.31 29.93
C PRO A 231 -17.54 -23.05 29.66
N ALA A 232 -17.85 -22.10 28.79
CA ALA A 232 -19.20 -21.85 28.33
C ALA A 232 -19.47 -22.53 26.98
N GLU A 233 -20.58 -23.26 26.97
CA GLU A 233 -21.11 -24.13 25.92
C GLU A 233 -21.44 -23.39 24.62
N THR A 234 -21.19 -24.08 23.51
CA THR A 234 -21.62 -23.72 22.15
C THR A 234 -23.15 -23.59 22.09
N ARG A 235 -23.65 -22.37 21.88
CA ARG A 235 -25.05 -22.14 21.50
C ARG A 235 -25.10 -21.66 20.05
N MET A 236 -25.69 -22.48 19.18
CA MET A 236 -25.91 -22.18 17.76
C MET A 236 -26.72 -20.89 17.59
N TYR A 237 -26.21 -19.95 16.79
CA TYR A 237 -26.92 -18.75 16.38
C TYR A 237 -27.76 -19.04 15.13
N ILE A 238 -29.07 -18.81 15.22
CA ILE A 238 -29.99 -18.76 14.06
C ILE A 238 -30.31 -17.27 13.83
N PRO A 239 -30.02 -16.70 12.64
CA PRO A 239 -30.34 -15.30 12.37
C PRO A 239 -31.85 -15.14 12.11
N ALA A 240 -32.47 -14.15 12.77
CA ALA A 240 -33.79 -13.67 12.42
C ALA A 240 -33.71 -12.70 11.21
N PRO A 241 -34.74 -12.64 10.35
CA PRO A 241 -34.70 -11.84 9.13
C PRO A 241 -34.81 -10.35 9.45
N ARG A 242 -33.88 -9.53 8.94
CA ARG A 242 -33.97 -8.06 9.01
C ARG A 242 -34.78 -7.53 7.83
N THR A 243 -35.82 -6.78 8.15
CA THR A 243 -36.70 -6.08 7.22
C THR A 243 -36.03 -4.84 6.63
N SER A 244 -36.38 -4.57 5.38
CA SER A 244 -35.88 -3.48 4.53
C SER A 244 -36.40 -2.10 4.96
N LYS A 245 -35.45 -1.17 5.18
CA LYS A 245 -35.48 0.30 4.99
C LYS A 245 -34.57 0.93 6.05
N ALA A 246 -33.29 1.07 5.73
CA ALA A 246 -32.36 1.87 6.53
C ALA A 246 -32.22 3.23 5.85
N ASP A 247 -32.73 4.27 6.51
CA ASP A 247 -32.49 5.66 6.12
C ASP A 247 -30.99 5.94 6.23
N ILE A 248 -30.43 6.53 5.16
CA ILE A 248 -29.02 6.86 5.02
C ILE A 248 -28.75 8.19 5.71
N SER A 249 -27.53 8.40 6.23
CA SER A 249 -27.18 9.64 6.93
C SER A 249 -27.49 10.88 6.07
N PRO A 250 -28.11 11.94 6.63
CA PRO A 250 -28.36 13.20 5.92
C PRO A 250 -27.10 13.86 5.34
N ASP A 251 -25.90 13.48 5.81
CA ASP A 251 -24.61 13.97 5.32
C ASP A 251 -24.24 13.45 3.92
N LEU A 252 -24.87 12.34 3.47
CA LEU A 252 -24.67 11.82 2.11
C LEU A 252 -25.44 12.63 1.07
N GLU A 253 -26.60 13.18 1.43
CA GLU A 253 -27.46 13.91 0.48
C GLU A 253 -26.86 15.27 0.07
N THR A 254 -25.97 15.86 0.88
CA THR A 254 -25.46 17.22 0.64
C THR A 254 -24.45 17.34 -0.49
N PHE A 255 -23.75 16.26 -0.86
CA PHE A 255 -22.75 16.29 -1.94
C PHE A 255 -23.14 15.47 -3.17
N THR A 256 -24.06 14.52 -3.05
CA THR A 256 -24.41 13.59 -4.14
C THR A 256 -25.11 14.27 -5.31
N ASP A 257 -25.58 15.51 -5.17
CA ASP A 257 -26.17 16.31 -6.24
C ASP A 257 -25.17 17.26 -6.92
N ARG A 258 -23.96 17.39 -6.39
CA ARG A 258 -22.91 18.27 -6.92
C ARG A 258 -22.02 17.54 -7.92
N THR A 259 -21.38 18.29 -8.80
CA THR A 259 -20.42 17.77 -9.76
C THR A 259 -19.01 18.21 -9.39
N PHE A 260 -18.10 17.26 -9.42
CA PHE A 260 -16.68 17.45 -9.13
C PHE A 260 -15.85 17.14 -10.36
N ARG A 261 -14.61 17.62 -10.36
CA ARG A 261 -13.64 17.35 -11.43
C ARG A 261 -13.23 15.88 -11.45
N PHE A 262 -12.94 15.34 -10.27
CA PHE A 262 -12.74 13.93 -10.02
C PHE A 262 -13.02 13.61 -8.55
N VAL A 263 -13.17 12.33 -8.24
CA VAL A 263 -13.34 11.84 -6.88
C VAL A 263 -12.24 10.82 -6.63
N ALA A 264 -11.35 11.08 -5.67
CA ALA A 264 -10.43 10.06 -5.19
C ALA A 264 -11.14 9.14 -4.19
N VAL A 265 -10.84 7.85 -4.27
CA VAL A 265 -11.48 6.78 -3.52
C VAL A 265 -10.40 5.90 -2.92
N ASP A 266 -10.57 5.60 -1.64
CA ASP A 266 -9.77 4.62 -0.90
C ASP A 266 -10.70 3.79 -0.01
N VAL A 267 -10.31 2.56 0.35
CA VAL A 267 -11.12 1.66 1.17
C VAL A 267 -10.30 0.93 2.22
N GLU A 268 -10.92 0.74 3.38
CA GLU A 268 -10.45 -0.22 4.39
C GLU A 268 -11.26 -1.52 4.28
N THR A 269 -10.60 -2.65 4.55
CA THR A 269 -11.21 -3.98 4.52
C THR A 269 -11.10 -4.68 5.88
N ALA A 270 -12.19 -5.25 6.35
CA ALA A 270 -12.28 -5.93 7.65
C ALA A 270 -11.38 -7.17 7.75
N ASN A 271 -11.12 -7.85 6.63
CA ASN A 271 -10.29 -9.06 6.59
C ASN A 271 -9.55 -9.19 5.24
N ARG A 272 -8.89 -10.33 5.01
CA ARG A 272 -8.09 -10.57 3.80
C ARG A 272 -8.92 -10.67 2.51
N GLN A 273 -10.24 -10.77 2.61
CA GLN A 273 -11.13 -10.79 1.46
C GLN A 273 -11.39 -9.36 0.98
N HIS A 274 -11.12 -9.11 -0.29
CA HIS A 274 -11.39 -7.80 -0.92
C HIS A 274 -12.89 -7.40 -0.87
N SER A 275 -13.79 -8.36 -0.68
CA SER A 275 -15.23 -8.11 -0.52
C SER A 275 -15.61 -7.52 0.85
N SER A 276 -14.69 -7.46 1.81
CA SER A 276 -14.97 -7.11 3.20
C SER A 276 -14.83 -5.61 3.51
N ILE A 277 -15.19 -4.73 2.56
CA ILE A 277 -15.07 -3.28 2.73
C ILE A 277 -15.80 -2.83 4.00
N CYS A 278 -15.08 -2.24 4.95
CA CYS A 278 -15.61 -1.73 6.22
C CYS A 278 -15.60 -0.19 6.30
N GLN A 279 -14.88 0.47 5.39
CA GLN A 279 -14.93 1.92 5.21
C GLN A 279 -14.66 2.28 3.74
N VAL A 280 -15.32 3.33 3.25
CA VAL A 280 -15.00 3.98 1.98
C VAL A 280 -14.71 5.45 2.28
N GLY A 281 -13.54 5.93 1.87
CA GLY A 281 -13.19 7.34 1.87
C GLY A 281 -13.37 7.93 0.49
N LEU A 282 -13.94 9.14 0.42
CA LEU A 282 -14.08 9.91 -0.80
C LEU A 282 -13.45 11.28 -0.61
N ALA A 283 -12.56 11.67 -1.52
CA ALA A 283 -12.06 13.04 -1.63
C ALA A 283 -12.52 13.65 -2.96
N MET A 284 -13.37 14.65 -2.88
CA MET A 284 -14.09 15.25 -3.98
C MET A 284 -13.41 16.57 -4.35
N VAL A 285 -12.83 16.60 -5.55
CA VAL A 285 -12.02 17.73 -6.00
C VAL A 285 -12.84 18.63 -6.91
N SER A 286 -13.01 19.89 -6.51
CA SER A 286 -13.75 20.88 -7.28
C SER A 286 -13.00 21.26 -8.57
N PRO A 287 -13.65 21.96 -9.54
CA PRO A 287 -12.96 22.53 -10.68
C PRO A 287 -11.85 23.54 -10.31
N SER A 288 -11.97 24.22 -9.16
CA SER A 288 -10.95 25.13 -8.62
C SER A 288 -9.82 24.42 -7.88
N GLY A 289 -9.94 23.12 -7.63
CA GLY A 289 -8.94 22.33 -6.91
C GLY A 289 -9.18 22.21 -5.40
N ASP A 290 -10.30 22.73 -4.89
CA ASP A 290 -10.68 22.56 -3.49
C ASP A 290 -11.04 21.10 -3.22
N VAL A 291 -10.58 20.56 -2.09
CA VAL A 291 -10.78 19.16 -1.70
C VAL A 291 -11.74 19.09 -0.52
N GLU A 292 -12.88 18.43 -0.74
CA GLU A 292 -13.84 18.06 0.31
C GLU A 292 -13.77 16.56 0.55
N THR A 293 -13.82 16.10 1.79
CA THR A 293 -13.66 14.69 2.14
C THR A 293 -14.87 14.14 2.88
N VAL A 294 -15.11 12.84 2.74
CA VAL A 294 -16.10 12.11 3.54
C VAL A 294 -15.69 10.65 3.70
N GLY A 295 -15.65 10.19 4.96
CA GLY A 295 -15.52 8.78 5.32
C GLY A 295 -16.88 8.14 5.60
N ILE A 296 -17.13 6.97 5.02
CA ILE A 296 -18.39 6.23 5.15
C ILE A 296 -18.08 4.84 5.71
N LEU A 297 -18.55 4.56 6.92
CA LEU A 297 -18.48 3.22 7.50
C LEU A 297 -19.48 2.27 6.84
N ILE A 298 -19.06 1.04 6.64
CA ILE A 298 -19.83 -0.02 5.99
C ILE A 298 -19.83 -1.25 6.87
N ASP A 299 -20.99 -1.85 7.09
CA ASP A 299 -21.05 -3.21 7.64
C ASP A 299 -20.67 -4.20 6.52
N PRO A 300 -19.50 -4.88 6.60
CA PRO A 300 -19.06 -5.80 5.55
C PRO A 300 -19.85 -7.12 5.53
N GLU A 301 -20.72 -7.35 6.52
CA GLU A 301 -21.43 -8.62 6.75
C GLU A 301 -20.48 -9.83 6.80
N GLN A 302 -19.25 -9.59 7.27
CA GLN A 302 -18.11 -10.51 7.35
C GLN A 302 -17.31 -10.26 8.63
N ASP A 303 -16.58 -11.27 9.11
CA ASP A 303 -15.77 -11.18 10.33
C ASP A 303 -14.57 -10.23 10.17
N PHE A 304 -14.12 -9.57 11.25
CA PHE A 304 -12.90 -8.78 11.22
C PHE A 304 -11.69 -9.62 11.64
N GLU A 305 -10.62 -9.54 10.84
CA GLU A 305 -9.32 -10.04 11.24
C GLU A 305 -8.61 -9.00 12.10
N ARG A 306 -8.06 -9.45 13.24
CA ARG A 306 -7.34 -8.56 14.18
C ARG A 306 -6.21 -7.77 13.53
N SER A 307 -5.53 -8.34 12.53
CA SER A 307 -4.47 -7.64 11.81
C SER A 307 -4.98 -6.41 11.05
N ASN A 308 -6.17 -6.51 10.44
CA ASN A 308 -6.80 -5.43 9.70
C ASN A 308 -7.35 -4.38 10.66
N ALA A 309 -8.13 -4.80 11.66
CA ALA A 309 -8.63 -3.89 12.69
C ALA A 309 -7.52 -3.14 13.44
N ASN A 310 -6.35 -3.75 13.66
CA ASN A 310 -5.20 -3.07 14.25
C ASN A 310 -4.49 -2.11 13.28
N LEU A 311 -4.62 -2.32 11.97
CA LEU A 311 -4.01 -1.47 10.95
C LEU A 311 -4.74 -0.12 10.91
N HIS A 312 -6.06 -0.14 10.74
CA HIS A 312 -6.89 1.05 10.50
C HIS A 312 -7.81 1.43 11.67
N GLY A 313 -7.83 0.66 12.75
CA GLY A 313 -8.62 0.98 13.95
C GLY A 313 -10.13 0.75 13.81
N ILE A 314 -10.59 0.12 12.72
CA ILE A 314 -12.02 -0.18 12.47
C ILE A 314 -12.26 -1.65 12.78
N ASP A 315 -13.22 -1.91 13.66
CA ASP A 315 -13.64 -3.23 14.09
C ASP A 315 -15.16 -3.41 13.98
N GLU A 316 -15.68 -4.56 14.40
CA GLU A 316 -17.12 -4.85 14.42
C GLU A 316 -17.91 -3.81 15.21
N THR A 317 -17.30 -3.19 16.24
CA THR A 317 -17.96 -2.17 17.06
C THR A 317 -18.07 -0.84 16.33
N SER A 318 -17.08 -0.54 15.50
CA SER A 318 -17.00 0.68 14.69
C SER A 318 -18.11 0.71 13.64
N VAL A 319 -18.36 -0.42 12.97
CA VAL A 319 -19.40 -0.55 11.93
C VAL A 319 -20.78 -0.94 12.48
N ALA A 320 -20.94 -1.00 13.79
CA ALA A 320 -22.18 -1.44 14.42
C ALA A 320 -23.37 -0.53 14.10
N GLY A 321 -24.27 -1.01 13.23
CA GLY A 321 -25.42 -0.24 12.76
C GLY A 321 -25.13 0.62 11.53
N ALA A 322 -23.94 0.52 10.95
CA ALA A 322 -23.64 1.06 9.64
C ALA A 322 -24.45 0.34 8.54
N PRO A 323 -24.75 1.00 7.41
CA PRO A 323 -25.35 0.34 6.26
C PRO A 323 -24.39 -0.70 5.67
N ASN A 324 -24.93 -1.78 5.08
CA ASN A 324 -24.10 -2.71 4.31
C ASN A 324 -23.69 -2.10 2.96
N PHE A 325 -22.70 -2.71 2.32
CA PHE A 325 -22.16 -2.21 1.05
C PHE A 325 -23.24 -2.02 -0.02
N LYS A 326 -24.23 -2.91 -0.09
CA LYS A 326 -25.36 -2.81 -1.02
C LYS A 326 -26.13 -1.50 -0.86
N ALA A 327 -26.47 -1.12 0.37
CA ALA A 327 -27.19 0.12 0.64
C ALA A 327 -26.35 1.36 0.30
N VAL A 328 -25.06 1.33 0.64
CA VAL A 328 -24.11 2.43 0.35
C VAL A 328 -23.92 2.59 -1.15
N ILE A 329 -23.58 1.53 -1.87
CA ILE A 329 -23.29 1.61 -3.31
C ILE A 329 -24.54 1.95 -4.13
N GLN A 330 -25.73 1.51 -3.72
CA GLN A 330 -26.96 1.90 -4.42
C GLN A 330 -27.19 3.41 -4.40
N SER A 331 -26.79 4.06 -3.31
CA SER A 331 -27.00 5.49 -3.09
C SER A 331 -25.89 6.32 -3.70
N LEU A 332 -24.65 5.85 -3.60
CA LEU A 332 -23.49 6.52 -4.20
C LEU A 332 -23.37 6.29 -5.70
N ARG A 333 -24.00 5.26 -6.29
CA ARG A 333 -23.79 4.90 -7.70
C ARG A 333 -24.02 6.06 -8.68
N PRO A 334 -25.14 6.81 -8.63
CA PRO A 334 -25.36 7.91 -9.56
C PRO A 334 -24.31 9.02 -9.43
N PHE A 335 -23.74 9.19 -8.23
CA PHE A 335 -22.66 10.11 -7.95
C PHE A 335 -21.33 9.58 -8.47
N LEU A 336 -20.95 8.34 -8.15
CA LEU A 336 -19.64 7.80 -8.54
C LEU A 336 -19.53 7.52 -10.04
N GLU A 337 -20.58 7.01 -10.69
CA GLU A 337 -20.53 6.60 -12.11
C GLU A 337 -20.41 7.78 -13.09
N ARG A 338 -20.77 9.00 -12.67
CA ARG A 338 -20.64 10.20 -13.52
C ARG A 338 -19.28 10.90 -13.40
N HIS A 339 -18.46 10.52 -12.42
CA HIS A 339 -17.16 11.13 -12.17
C HIS A 339 -16.00 10.22 -12.59
N LEU A 340 -14.82 10.83 -12.82
CA LEU A 340 -13.57 10.08 -12.87
C LEU A 340 -13.19 9.68 -11.45
N LEU A 341 -12.96 8.38 -11.23
CA LEU A 341 -12.58 7.86 -9.92
C LEU A 341 -11.06 7.65 -9.87
N VAL A 342 -10.39 8.39 -9.01
CA VAL A 342 -8.96 8.23 -8.75
C VAL A 342 -8.78 7.24 -7.61
N GLN A 343 -7.89 6.27 -7.76
CA GLN A 343 -7.45 5.38 -6.69
C GLN A 343 -5.93 5.44 -6.59
N HIS A 344 -5.37 4.95 -5.48
CA HIS A 344 -3.93 4.82 -5.33
C HIS A 344 -3.52 3.34 -5.35
N SER A 345 -2.99 2.88 -6.49
CA SER A 345 -2.84 1.47 -6.85
C SER A 345 -4.15 0.85 -7.38
N ASN A 346 -4.23 -0.49 -7.48
CA ASN A 346 -5.38 -1.18 -8.07
C ASN A 346 -6.27 -1.89 -7.03
N PHE A 347 -6.05 -1.65 -5.74
CA PHE A 347 -6.74 -2.36 -4.67
C PHE A 347 -8.22 -1.96 -4.59
N ASP A 348 -8.53 -0.67 -4.57
CA ASP A 348 -9.89 -0.14 -4.33
C ASP A 348 -10.88 -0.59 -5.40
N LYS A 349 -10.51 -0.48 -6.67
CA LYS A 349 -11.30 -1.02 -7.79
C LYS A 349 -11.58 -2.52 -7.63
N GLN A 350 -10.59 -3.31 -7.18
CA GLN A 350 -10.78 -4.73 -6.96
C GLN A 350 -11.70 -5.01 -5.77
N ALA A 351 -11.59 -4.21 -4.70
CA ALA A 351 -12.47 -4.29 -3.54
C ALA A 351 -13.92 -3.96 -3.91
N PHE A 352 -14.17 -2.85 -4.60
CA PHE A 352 -15.52 -2.49 -5.09
C PHE A 352 -16.12 -3.59 -5.96
N LYS A 353 -15.31 -4.18 -6.85
CA LYS A 353 -15.75 -5.30 -7.70
C LYS A 353 -16.09 -6.55 -6.87
N ALA A 354 -15.23 -6.91 -5.91
CA ALA A 354 -15.43 -8.07 -5.04
C ALA A 354 -16.66 -7.90 -4.14
N ALA A 355 -16.82 -6.72 -3.53
CA ALA A 355 -17.98 -6.39 -2.70
C ALA A 355 -19.27 -6.37 -3.53
N SER A 356 -19.25 -5.80 -4.75
CA SER A 356 -20.41 -5.84 -5.65
C SER A 356 -20.85 -7.27 -5.94
N LYS A 357 -19.88 -8.16 -6.24
CA LYS A 357 -20.14 -9.59 -6.45
C LYS A 357 -20.69 -10.28 -5.20
N PHE A 358 -20.10 -10.01 -4.04
CA PHE A 358 -20.52 -10.61 -2.77
C PHE A 358 -21.97 -10.25 -2.40
N HIS A 359 -22.36 -8.98 -2.55
CA HIS A 359 -23.73 -8.53 -2.25
C HIS A 359 -24.73 -8.68 -3.41
N GLY A 360 -24.32 -9.29 -4.53
CA GLY A 360 -25.20 -9.54 -5.67
C GLY A 360 -25.73 -8.28 -6.35
N VAL A 361 -24.92 -7.21 -6.40
CA VAL A 361 -25.25 -5.95 -7.08
C VAL A 361 -24.38 -5.75 -8.33
N PRO A 362 -24.84 -4.98 -9.33
CA PRO A 362 -24.03 -4.69 -10.52
C PRO A 362 -22.68 -4.06 -10.17
N GLU A 363 -21.62 -4.40 -10.92
CA GLU A 363 -20.32 -3.73 -10.79
C GLU A 363 -20.49 -2.22 -11.02
N LEU A 364 -19.71 -1.39 -10.33
CA LEU A 364 -19.72 0.05 -10.51
C LEU A 364 -19.18 0.42 -11.90
N ARG A 365 -19.99 1.09 -12.72
CA ARG A 365 -19.60 1.52 -14.07
C ARG A 365 -18.81 2.83 -13.99
N ALA A 366 -17.58 2.74 -13.51
CA ALA A 366 -16.73 3.90 -13.29
C ALA A 366 -15.47 3.90 -14.17
N ASN A 367 -15.03 5.10 -14.52
CA ASN A 367 -13.76 5.35 -15.19
C ASN A 367 -12.67 5.53 -14.13
N TRP A 368 -11.94 4.44 -13.86
CA TRP A 368 -10.89 4.40 -12.86
C TRP A 368 -9.56 4.94 -13.39
N VAL A 369 -8.93 5.81 -12.61
CA VAL A 369 -7.61 6.41 -12.83
C VAL A 369 -6.68 5.98 -11.69
N ASP A 370 -5.47 5.56 -12.03
CA ASP A 370 -4.47 5.13 -11.05
C ASP A 370 -3.46 6.28 -10.81
N SER A 371 -3.55 6.91 -9.64
CA SER A 371 -2.68 8.01 -9.25
C SER A 371 -1.20 7.61 -9.15
N VAL A 372 -0.87 6.33 -8.98
CA VAL A 372 0.53 5.85 -9.04
C VAL A 372 1.14 6.09 -10.42
N LYS A 373 0.34 5.96 -11.49
CA LYS A 373 0.80 6.25 -12.86
C LYS A 373 1.02 7.74 -13.08
N ILE A 374 0.19 8.57 -12.46
CA ILE A 374 0.32 10.03 -12.49
C ILE A 374 1.58 10.43 -11.71
N ALA A 375 1.75 9.94 -10.49
CA ALA A 375 2.91 10.20 -9.64
C ALA A 375 4.23 9.76 -10.30
N ARG A 376 4.25 8.63 -11.01
CA ARG A 376 5.42 8.19 -11.80
C ARG A 376 5.83 9.14 -12.92
N ARG A 377 4.87 9.89 -13.49
CA ARG A 377 5.14 10.89 -14.53
C ARG A 377 5.63 12.19 -13.91
N ALA A 378 5.05 12.59 -12.78
CA ALA A 378 5.43 13.82 -12.09
C ALA A 378 6.78 13.72 -11.39
N TRP A 379 7.09 12.58 -10.77
CA TRP A 379 8.30 12.38 -9.97
C TRP A 379 9.02 11.07 -10.36
N PRO A 380 9.53 10.94 -11.59
CA PRO A 380 10.22 9.72 -12.04
C PRO A 380 11.43 9.34 -11.18
N GLU A 381 12.05 10.32 -10.52
CA GLU A 381 13.21 10.16 -9.62
C GLU A 381 12.92 9.31 -8.38
N LEU A 382 11.65 9.16 -7.98
CA LEU A 382 11.27 8.30 -6.85
C LEU A 382 11.34 6.80 -7.17
N LYS A 383 11.56 6.44 -8.44
CA LYS A 383 11.69 5.04 -8.87
C LYS A 383 12.97 4.43 -8.30
N GLY A 384 12.83 3.50 -7.36
CA GLY A 384 13.96 2.89 -6.65
C GLY A 384 14.39 3.63 -5.38
N ASN A 385 13.74 4.75 -5.07
CA ASN A 385 13.99 5.58 -3.89
C ASN A 385 12.71 5.72 -3.04
N GLY A 386 12.23 4.62 -2.46
CA GLY A 386 10.96 4.54 -1.72
C GLY A 386 9.72 4.34 -2.60
N GLY A 387 9.81 4.60 -3.91
CA GLY A 387 8.75 4.33 -4.88
C GLY A 387 7.58 5.30 -4.81
N HIS A 388 6.51 4.99 -5.53
CA HIS A 388 5.32 5.84 -5.65
C HIS A 388 4.16 5.32 -4.81
N GLY A 389 4.45 4.67 -3.68
CA GLY A 389 3.42 4.29 -2.71
C GLY A 389 2.96 5.52 -1.92
N LEU A 390 1.71 5.50 -1.46
CA LEU A 390 1.07 6.66 -0.84
C LEU A 390 1.85 7.18 0.37
N ALA A 391 2.38 6.28 1.21
CA ALA A 391 3.19 6.66 2.36
C ALA A 391 4.46 7.44 1.96
N ASN A 392 5.16 7.03 0.90
CA ASN A 392 6.36 7.75 0.43
C ASN A 392 5.99 9.10 -0.19
N LEU A 393 4.91 9.14 -0.96
CA LEU A 393 4.43 10.38 -1.59
C LEU A 393 3.92 11.38 -0.56
N LYS A 394 3.25 10.94 0.51
CA LYS A 394 2.85 11.78 1.65
C LYS A 394 4.07 12.50 2.24
N THR A 395 5.13 11.76 2.54
CA THR A 395 6.38 12.33 3.07
C THR A 395 7.06 13.26 2.06
N TYR A 396 7.24 12.81 0.82
CA TYR A 396 7.94 13.58 -0.21
C TYR A 396 7.25 14.91 -0.54
N LEU A 397 5.92 14.92 -0.56
CA LEU A 397 5.12 16.11 -0.84
C LEU A 397 4.80 16.94 0.41
N GLY A 398 5.26 16.52 1.59
CA GLY A 398 5.02 17.22 2.86
C GLY A 398 3.54 17.25 3.27
N LEU A 399 2.77 16.22 2.90
CA LEU A 399 1.35 16.15 3.21
C LEU A 399 1.15 15.63 4.64
N ILE A 400 0.38 16.35 5.44
CA ILE A 400 0.13 16.03 6.86
C ILE A 400 -1.22 15.36 7.00
N PHE A 401 -1.26 14.10 7.43
CA PHE A 401 -2.50 13.31 7.62
C PHE A 401 -2.39 12.31 8.77
N GLU A 402 -3.53 11.84 9.26
CA GLU A 402 -3.59 10.62 10.07
C GLU A 402 -3.41 9.36 9.18
N HIS A 403 -2.72 8.32 9.68
CA HIS A 403 -2.40 7.12 8.89
C HIS A 403 -3.46 6.03 9.15
N HIS A 404 -4.00 5.41 8.07
CA HIS A 404 -5.01 4.33 8.06
C HIS A 404 -6.45 4.77 8.37
N ASP A 405 -6.87 5.82 7.69
CA ASP A 405 -8.28 6.20 7.55
C ASP A 405 -8.53 6.36 6.05
N ALA A 406 -9.50 5.62 5.50
CA ALA A 406 -9.81 5.67 4.08
C ALA A 406 -10.11 7.11 3.61
N GLU A 407 -10.72 7.95 4.47
CA GLU A 407 -10.99 9.35 4.14
C GLU A 407 -9.69 10.15 3.89
N GLU A 408 -8.71 9.98 4.77
CA GLU A 408 -7.43 10.67 4.71
C GLU A 408 -6.52 10.11 3.60
N ASP A 409 -6.59 8.80 3.34
CA ASP A 409 -5.87 8.18 2.24
C ASP A 409 -6.47 8.58 0.87
N ALA A 410 -7.80 8.69 0.77
CA ALA A 410 -8.46 9.27 -0.40
C ALA A 410 -8.05 10.74 -0.61
N ARG A 411 -7.99 11.52 0.47
CA ARG A 411 -7.52 12.92 0.43
C ARG A 411 -6.09 13.01 -0.09
N ALA A 412 -5.19 12.19 0.45
CA ALA A 412 -3.80 12.15 0.01
C ALA A 412 -3.67 11.75 -1.46
N ALA A 413 -4.46 10.79 -1.93
CA ALA A 413 -4.48 10.42 -3.34
C ALA A 413 -4.94 11.58 -4.25
N ALA A 414 -5.91 12.39 -3.79
CA ALA A 414 -6.33 13.61 -4.48
C ALA A 414 -5.22 14.67 -4.51
N GLU A 415 -4.59 14.94 -3.37
CA GLU A 415 -3.49 15.91 -3.26
C GLU A 415 -2.27 15.51 -4.09
N VAL A 416 -1.97 14.21 -4.20
CA VAL A 416 -0.95 13.68 -5.12
C VAL A 416 -1.25 14.06 -6.57
N VAL A 417 -2.51 13.99 -7.00
CA VAL A 417 -2.90 14.39 -8.36
C VAL A 417 -2.73 15.89 -8.54
N LEU A 418 -3.22 16.71 -7.61
CA LEU A 418 -3.09 18.17 -7.67
C LEU A 418 -1.62 18.62 -7.68
N ALA A 419 -0.79 18.01 -6.83
CA ALA A 419 0.65 18.28 -6.80
C ALA A 419 1.33 17.83 -8.10
N ALA A 420 0.89 16.74 -8.72
CA ALA A 420 1.42 16.28 -10.00
C ALA A 420 1.09 17.27 -11.14
N GLU A 421 -0.06 17.91 -11.13
CA GLU A 421 -0.39 18.97 -12.10
C GLU A 421 0.54 20.16 -11.97
N VAL A 422 0.80 20.60 -10.73
CA VAL A 422 1.75 21.68 -10.46
C VAL A 422 3.17 21.29 -10.90
N ALA A 423 3.62 20.09 -10.53
CA ALA A 423 4.97 19.62 -10.83
C ALA A 423 5.23 19.44 -12.33
N THR A 424 4.21 19.02 -13.08
CA THR A 424 4.34 18.76 -14.53
C THR A 424 3.95 19.94 -15.41
N GLY A 425 3.18 20.89 -14.88
CA GLY A 425 2.52 21.95 -15.66
C GLY A 425 1.39 21.43 -16.57
N SER A 426 1.00 20.16 -16.44
CA SER A 426 -0.08 19.53 -17.21
C SER A 426 -1.37 19.50 -16.40
N ASP A 427 -2.49 19.71 -17.06
CA ASP A 427 -3.80 19.55 -16.42
C ASP A 427 -4.17 18.07 -16.20
N PHE A 428 -5.10 17.81 -15.29
CA PHE A 428 -5.59 16.46 -14.98
C PHE A 428 -6.02 15.69 -16.23
N SER A 429 -6.66 16.34 -17.20
CA SER A 429 -7.09 15.68 -18.45
C SER A 429 -5.89 15.14 -19.24
N GLU A 430 -4.75 15.84 -19.21
CA GLU A 430 -3.48 15.42 -19.83
C GLU A 430 -2.74 14.34 -19.03
N LEU A 431 -2.84 14.41 -17.70
CA LEU A 431 -2.27 13.41 -16.81
C LEU A 431 -2.99 12.06 -16.90
N VAL A 432 -4.32 12.08 -17.05
CA VAL A 432 -5.14 10.87 -17.20
C VAL A 432 -5.24 10.37 -18.63
N LYS A 433 -4.89 11.18 -19.63
CA LYS A 433 -4.60 10.69 -20.98
C LYS A 433 -3.46 9.70 -20.85
N SER A 434 -3.80 8.42 -20.87
CA SER A 434 -2.83 7.38 -21.12
C SER A 434 -2.12 7.76 -22.42
N LYS A 435 -0.78 7.73 -22.44
CA LYS A 435 -0.07 7.41 -23.69
C LYS A 435 -0.40 5.94 -24.06
N ASN A 436 -1.68 5.59 -24.17
CA ASN A 436 -2.11 4.64 -25.15
C ASN A 436 -1.95 5.36 -26.48
N GLN A 437 -0.69 5.52 -26.91
CA GLN A 437 -0.38 5.07 -28.25
C GLN A 437 -0.81 3.59 -28.24
N ASN A 438 -2.09 3.35 -28.52
CA ASN A 438 -2.55 2.07 -29.03
C ASN A 438 -1.77 1.94 -30.33
N TYR A 439 -0.54 1.46 -30.25
CA TYR A 439 0.06 0.84 -31.41
C TYR A 439 -0.88 -0.32 -31.72
N PRO A 440 -1.56 -0.31 -32.86
CA PRO A 440 -2.44 -1.41 -33.23
C PRO A 440 -1.66 -2.71 -33.08
N THR A 441 -2.31 -3.71 -32.46
CA THR A 441 -1.75 -5.03 -32.17
C THR A 441 -0.82 -5.46 -33.29
N SER A 442 0.47 -5.67 -33.00
CA SER A 442 1.39 -6.23 -33.98
C SER A 442 0.83 -7.56 -34.46
N VAL A 443 0.56 -7.68 -35.76
CA VAL A 443 -0.03 -8.88 -36.35
C VAL A 443 1.09 -9.78 -36.83
N ALA A 444 1.03 -11.07 -36.46
CA ALA A 444 1.86 -12.08 -37.09
C ALA A 444 1.18 -12.49 -38.41
N ILE A 445 1.86 -12.31 -39.54
CA ILE A 445 1.36 -12.65 -40.88
C ILE A 445 2.39 -13.53 -41.57
N SER A 446 1.97 -14.65 -42.14
CA SER A 446 2.84 -15.51 -42.94
C SER A 446 3.12 -14.87 -44.29
N GLY A 447 4.38 -14.91 -44.75
CA GLY A 447 4.77 -14.36 -46.04
C GLY A 447 4.22 -15.16 -47.22
N ASN A 448 3.92 -14.48 -48.33
CA ASN A 448 3.56 -15.10 -49.59
C ASN A 448 4.71 -15.96 -50.14
N GLN A 449 4.45 -17.24 -50.38
CA GLN A 449 5.47 -18.18 -50.88
C GLN A 449 5.98 -17.87 -52.28
N SER A 450 5.23 -17.05 -53.04
CA SER A 450 5.61 -16.57 -54.37
C SER A 450 6.20 -15.16 -54.38
N GLY A 451 6.40 -14.54 -53.21
CA GLY A 451 7.03 -13.22 -53.08
C GLY A 451 8.54 -13.30 -53.20
N ALA A 452 9.16 -12.26 -53.77
CA ALA A 452 10.61 -12.20 -54.03
C ALA A 452 11.46 -12.31 -52.75
N LEU A 453 10.93 -11.85 -51.62
CA LEU A 453 11.62 -11.88 -50.32
C LEU A 453 11.20 -13.07 -49.44
N TYR A 454 10.62 -14.12 -50.05
CA TYR A 454 10.23 -15.34 -49.33
C TYR A 454 11.41 -15.96 -48.57
N GLY A 455 11.15 -16.35 -47.31
CA GLY A 455 12.16 -16.87 -46.40
C GLY A 455 12.71 -15.85 -45.40
N HIS A 456 12.55 -14.55 -45.65
CA HIS A 456 12.87 -13.52 -44.67
C HIS A 456 11.79 -13.43 -43.58
N VAL A 457 12.21 -13.07 -42.37
CA VAL A 457 11.32 -12.90 -41.22
C VAL A 457 11.54 -11.52 -40.62
N ALA A 458 10.51 -10.68 -40.60
CA ALA A 458 10.58 -9.32 -40.09
C ALA A 458 9.89 -9.14 -38.74
N CYS A 459 10.42 -8.22 -37.95
CA CYS A 459 9.80 -7.69 -36.74
C CYS A 459 9.85 -6.17 -36.80
N PHE A 460 8.78 -5.51 -36.38
CA PHE A 460 8.67 -4.05 -36.42
C PHE A 460 8.76 -3.45 -35.00
N THR A 461 9.51 -2.37 -34.81
CA THR A 461 9.63 -1.63 -33.55
C THR A 461 9.62 -0.12 -33.79
N GLY A 462 9.39 0.66 -32.74
CA GLY A 462 9.28 2.12 -32.85
C GLY A 462 7.95 2.65 -33.42
N GLN A 463 7.83 3.97 -33.52
CA GLN A 463 6.75 4.65 -34.19
C GLN A 463 6.94 4.49 -35.71
N LEU A 464 5.96 3.98 -36.44
CA LEU A 464 6.02 3.90 -37.91
C LEU A 464 5.15 5.00 -38.52
N SER A 465 5.48 5.43 -39.73
CA SER A 465 4.65 6.34 -40.55
C SER A 465 3.34 5.71 -41.01
N MET A 466 3.28 4.37 -41.05
CA MET A 466 2.07 3.58 -41.35
C MET A 466 1.63 2.68 -40.20
N SER A 467 0.41 2.15 -40.28
CA SER A 467 -0.08 1.23 -39.25
C SER A 467 0.70 -0.10 -39.25
N ARG A 468 0.75 -0.78 -38.09
CA ARG A 468 1.40 -2.10 -37.97
C ARG A 468 0.75 -3.17 -38.84
N VAL A 469 -0.54 -3.03 -39.11
CA VAL A 469 -1.30 -3.95 -39.98
C VAL A 469 -0.92 -3.71 -41.45
N GLU A 470 -0.80 -2.45 -41.88
CA GLU A 470 -0.35 -2.10 -43.23
C GLU A 470 1.09 -2.56 -43.46
N ALA A 471 2.00 -2.22 -42.55
CA ALA A 471 3.39 -2.65 -42.63
C ALA A 471 3.52 -4.17 -42.71
N ALA A 472 2.75 -4.90 -41.90
CA ALA A 472 2.76 -6.36 -41.92
C ALA A 472 2.16 -6.94 -43.21
N THR A 473 1.10 -6.33 -43.75
CA THR A 473 0.46 -6.73 -45.01
C THR A 473 1.39 -6.51 -46.20
N ILE A 474 2.06 -5.36 -46.27
CA ILE A 474 3.03 -5.02 -47.32
C ILE A 474 4.21 -6.00 -47.28
N ALA A 475 4.76 -6.26 -46.09
CA ALA A 475 5.84 -7.23 -45.89
C ALA A 475 5.44 -8.64 -46.33
N ALA A 476 4.25 -9.10 -45.92
CA ALA A 476 3.74 -10.41 -46.26
C ALA A 476 3.49 -10.56 -47.77
N GLY A 477 2.98 -9.51 -48.43
CA GLY A 477 2.81 -9.47 -49.88
C GLY A 477 4.12 -9.65 -50.64
N ALA A 478 5.21 -9.04 -50.15
CA ALA A 478 6.56 -9.21 -50.70
C ALA A 478 7.21 -10.57 -50.39
N GLY A 479 6.58 -11.40 -49.54
CA GLY A 479 7.06 -12.74 -49.16
C GLY A 479 7.66 -12.83 -47.76
N ILE A 480 7.77 -11.72 -47.03
CA ILE A 480 8.37 -11.67 -45.69
C ILE A 480 7.38 -12.17 -44.63
N THR A 481 7.80 -13.09 -43.77
CA THR A 481 6.99 -13.52 -42.62
C THR A 481 7.14 -12.55 -41.46
N VAL A 482 6.03 -12.02 -40.95
CA VAL A 482 6.04 -11.03 -39.86
C VAL A 482 5.82 -11.71 -38.51
N LYS A 483 6.68 -11.39 -37.54
CA LYS A 483 6.58 -11.84 -36.15
C LYS A 483 6.44 -10.64 -35.21
N THR A 484 5.83 -10.89 -34.05
CA THR A 484 5.55 -9.86 -33.03
C THR A 484 6.70 -9.68 -32.03
N SER A 485 7.63 -10.64 -31.98
CA SER A 485 8.77 -10.69 -31.07
C SER A 485 10.07 -10.97 -31.82
N ILE A 486 11.16 -10.39 -31.33
CA ILE A 486 12.50 -10.77 -31.78
C ILE A 486 12.83 -12.19 -31.33
N SER A 487 13.38 -12.98 -32.24
CA SER A 487 13.87 -14.35 -32.01
C SER A 487 15.03 -14.64 -32.95
N LYS A 488 15.72 -15.77 -32.75
CA LYS A 488 16.81 -16.25 -33.63
C LYS A 488 16.40 -16.47 -35.09
N LYS A 489 15.10 -16.53 -35.38
CA LYS A 489 14.55 -16.71 -36.73
C LYS A 489 14.28 -15.39 -37.44
N VAL A 490 14.33 -14.25 -36.74
CA VAL A 490 14.09 -12.93 -37.34
C VAL A 490 15.35 -12.54 -38.11
N THR A 491 15.19 -12.19 -39.38
CA THR A 491 16.29 -11.75 -40.25
C THR A 491 16.29 -10.23 -40.46
N LEU A 492 15.14 -9.57 -40.23
CA LEU A 492 14.97 -8.13 -40.42
C LEU A 492 14.30 -7.49 -39.18
N LEU A 493 14.94 -6.50 -38.56
CA LEU A 493 14.30 -5.60 -37.60
C LEU A 493 14.06 -4.25 -38.29
N VAL A 494 12.80 -3.86 -38.43
CA VAL A 494 12.41 -2.57 -39.01
C VAL A 494 12.09 -1.59 -37.88
N VAL A 495 12.75 -0.44 -37.89
CA VAL A 495 12.62 0.64 -36.90
C VAL A 495 12.06 1.88 -37.59
N GLY A 496 11.14 2.59 -36.95
CA GLY A 496 10.71 3.91 -37.42
C GLY A 496 11.87 4.87 -37.64
N ASP A 497 11.86 5.63 -38.73
CA ASP A 497 13.01 6.48 -39.11
C ASP A 497 13.32 7.54 -38.04
N GLN A 498 12.30 8.10 -37.39
CA GLN A 498 12.42 9.05 -36.29
C GLN A 498 13.03 8.44 -35.02
N ASP A 499 12.93 7.12 -34.87
CA ASP A 499 13.46 6.37 -33.73
C ASP A 499 14.86 5.82 -34.01
N LEU A 500 15.43 6.11 -35.19
CA LEU A 500 16.84 5.84 -35.52
C LEU A 500 17.78 6.89 -34.92
N SER A 501 17.31 8.11 -34.62
CA SER A 501 18.19 9.25 -34.29
C SER A 501 17.85 10.04 -33.02
N THR A 502 16.73 9.78 -32.34
CA THR A 502 16.42 10.47 -31.06
C THR A 502 15.43 9.65 -30.23
N LEU A 503 15.60 9.58 -28.90
CA LEU A 503 14.52 9.72 -27.90
C LEU A 503 15.00 9.57 -26.43
N ALA A 504 14.53 10.50 -25.59
CA ALA A 504 14.34 10.48 -24.13
C ALA A 504 15.00 9.35 -23.30
N GLY A 505 16.29 9.51 -22.98
CA GLY A 505 16.92 8.90 -21.78
C GLY A 505 17.25 7.40 -21.84
N HIS A 506 16.91 6.69 -22.93
CA HIS A 506 17.44 5.36 -23.24
C HIS A 506 17.71 5.26 -24.74
N GLU A 507 18.94 4.90 -25.13
CA GLU A 507 19.39 4.96 -26.53
C GLU A 507 18.60 4.07 -27.51
N LYS A 508 17.93 2.99 -27.07
CA LYS A 508 17.34 1.95 -27.97
C LYS A 508 16.12 1.22 -27.37
N SER A 509 15.16 0.83 -28.21
CA SER A 509 13.99 0.00 -27.79
C SER A 509 14.40 -1.40 -27.29
N SER A 510 13.57 -2.06 -26.48
CA SER A 510 13.87 -3.43 -25.98
C SER A 510 14.05 -4.46 -27.10
N LYS A 511 13.30 -4.32 -28.21
CA LYS A 511 13.46 -5.16 -29.40
C LYS A 511 14.75 -4.83 -30.16
N HIS A 512 15.15 -3.57 -30.18
CA HIS A 512 16.40 -3.12 -30.80
C HIS A 512 17.60 -3.68 -30.03
N ARG A 513 17.66 -3.48 -28.70
CA ARG A 513 18.69 -4.08 -27.85
C ARG A 513 18.78 -5.60 -28.02
N ARG A 514 17.63 -6.29 -28.01
CA ARG A 514 17.62 -7.75 -28.20
C ARG A 514 18.10 -8.19 -29.58
N ALA A 515 17.88 -7.40 -30.63
CA ALA A 515 18.40 -7.70 -31.96
C ALA A 515 19.92 -7.53 -32.02
N GLU A 516 20.46 -6.50 -31.37
CA GLU A 516 21.92 -6.31 -31.23
C GLU A 516 22.57 -7.41 -30.39
N ASP A 517 21.93 -7.84 -29.30
CA ASP A 517 22.40 -8.99 -28.52
C ASP A 517 22.50 -10.23 -29.42
N LEU A 518 21.47 -10.49 -30.24
CA LEU A 518 21.47 -11.63 -31.17
C LEU A 518 22.51 -11.47 -32.29
N GLN A 519 22.79 -10.27 -32.77
CA GLN A 519 23.90 -10.02 -33.70
C GLN A 519 25.25 -10.35 -33.05
N SER A 520 25.44 -9.97 -31.78
CA SER A 520 26.66 -10.31 -31.03
C SER A 520 26.80 -11.81 -30.77
N GLU A 521 25.68 -12.53 -30.66
CA GLU A 521 25.60 -14.00 -30.60
C GLU A 521 25.84 -14.67 -31.98
N GLY A 522 26.06 -13.91 -33.05
CA GLY A 522 26.36 -14.41 -34.40
C GLY A 522 25.14 -14.69 -35.29
N HIS A 523 23.96 -14.19 -34.92
CA HIS A 523 22.75 -14.30 -35.75
C HIS A 523 22.67 -13.18 -36.79
N GLU A 524 22.39 -13.53 -38.05
CA GLU A 524 22.23 -12.57 -39.15
C GLU A 524 20.89 -11.83 -39.06
N ILE A 525 20.87 -10.72 -38.32
CA ILE A 525 19.73 -9.81 -38.23
C ILE A 525 20.14 -8.47 -38.82
N LYS A 526 19.43 -7.97 -39.84
CA LYS A 526 19.63 -6.62 -40.39
C LYS A 526 18.67 -5.63 -39.72
N ILE A 527 19.19 -4.54 -39.18
CA ILE A 527 18.39 -3.44 -38.64
C ILE A 527 18.21 -2.39 -39.74
N LEU A 528 16.96 -2.07 -40.08
CA LEU A 528 16.60 -1.17 -41.17
C LEU A 528 15.73 -0.03 -40.64
N GLY A 529 15.90 1.15 -41.25
CA GLY A 529 14.90 2.21 -41.16
C GLY A 529 13.63 1.88 -41.93
N GLU A 530 12.53 2.54 -41.59
CA GLU A 530 11.25 2.38 -42.27
C GLU A 530 11.35 2.76 -43.75
N SER A 531 12.00 3.89 -44.07
CA SER A 531 12.21 4.31 -45.46
C SER A 531 13.11 3.35 -46.25
N GLU A 532 14.12 2.77 -45.61
CA GLU A 532 15.00 1.77 -46.22
C GLU A 532 14.23 0.47 -46.49
N PHE A 533 13.40 0.04 -45.55
CA PHE A 533 12.54 -1.13 -45.69
C PHE A 533 11.52 -0.96 -46.83
N LEU A 534 10.89 0.20 -46.96
CA LEU A 534 9.97 0.46 -48.07
C LEU A 534 10.68 0.53 -49.42
N SER A 535 11.92 1.02 -49.44
CA SER A 535 12.74 1.02 -50.65
C SER A 535 13.12 -0.41 -51.05
N LEU A 536 13.45 -1.27 -50.08
CA LEU A 536 13.72 -2.69 -50.30
C LEU A 536 12.52 -3.42 -50.93
N ILE A 537 11.29 -3.10 -50.48
CA ILE A 537 10.08 -3.72 -51.02
C ILE A 537 9.69 -3.15 -52.39
N LYS A 538 10.01 -1.88 -52.68
CA LYS A 538 9.67 -1.22 -53.96
C LYS A 538 10.71 -1.40 -55.07
N ALA A 539 11.94 -1.77 -54.71
CA ALA A 539 13.04 -1.96 -55.67
C ALA A 539 12.94 -3.31 -56.42
N GLU A 540 11.91 -4.11 -56.13
CA GLU A 540 11.55 -5.37 -56.76
C GLU A 540 10.06 -5.35 -57.12
#